data_AF-A0A9P7KW35-F1
#
_entry.id   AF-A0A9P7KW35-F1
#
_cell.length_a   1.000
_cell.length_b   1.000
_cell.length_c   1.000
_cell.angle_alpha   90.00
_cell.angle_beta   90.00
_cell.angle_gamma   90.00
#
_symmetry.space_group_name_H-M   'P 1'
#
loop_
_entity.id
_entity.type
_entity.pdbx_description
1 polymer ?
#
loop_
_entity_poly.entity_id
_entity_poly.type
_entity_poly.pdbx_seq_one_letter_code
_entity_poly.pdbx_strand_id
1 'polypeptide(L)'
;MASDLKAGRQRATSNATRPAHVRRKSRAVIQPKSTHTSDEFLQDFLDPTFDPATFLNSALPPLQQRSVPGRAGSDIASLAELSTQAQNLISQLNAQTSRLSATLTHLTDDILRSGSRLAYEVELLRGETLGLQETMNETLQDDIKKFVPEGLHEAIEAKNAAAAAAKEDRSAAPSTTAAAFTSDAANPDDPEFVKQLQTLTLVRSRLDSVIKTFGDAMEFVFPPSEVSVSSGFLSVSAPEPGSAQQSSEEKGKQVLKNIRNEISELLNNSDDPVQGIEKAAQRIEQLKELSQVWKDTAEEKGRNRFIEGLAKMVEDKHRDLMKEMEQATKDKGRMESRPRKGSVTRDAASSSSSVAAAAVVEDTKSPGGFGLISQLHKLRGGL
;
A
#
# COMPACT_ATOMS: atom_id res chain seq x y z
N MET A 1 -2.07 81.43 43.08
CA MET A 1 -2.34 80.08 43.60
C MET A 1 -1.53 79.11 42.75
N ALA A 2 -0.37 78.64 43.21
CA ALA A 2 -0.21 77.58 44.22
C ALA A 2 -0.65 76.22 43.64
N SER A 3 0.26 75.46 43.01
CA SER A 3 1.19 74.47 43.62
C SER A 3 0.46 73.16 43.98
N ASP A 4 0.56 72.05 43.23
CA ASP A 4 1.72 71.21 42.82
C ASP A 4 1.92 70.00 43.77
N LEU A 5 2.44 68.88 43.22
CA LEU A 5 2.83 67.61 43.87
C LEU A 5 1.70 66.67 44.38
N LYS A 6 1.83 65.32 44.41
CA LYS A 6 2.78 64.39 43.73
C LYS A 6 2.37 62.90 43.88
N ALA A 7 2.35 62.18 42.74
CA ALA A 7 2.58 60.74 42.50
C ALA A 7 1.87 59.61 43.30
N GLY A 8 1.37 58.62 42.56
CA GLY A 8 1.05 57.27 43.05
C GLY A 8 0.92 56.25 41.89
N ARG A 9 1.98 55.48 41.59
CA ARG A 9 1.96 54.44 40.54
C ARG A 9 1.40 53.12 41.07
N GLN A 10 0.48 52.49 40.34
CA GLN A 10 0.55 51.05 40.05
C GLN A 10 0.10 50.76 38.61
N ARG A 11 0.64 49.67 38.02
CA ARG A 11 0.19 49.08 36.75
C ARG A 11 -0.47 47.74 37.08
N ALA A 12 -1.60 47.43 36.46
CA ALA A 12 -2.11 46.06 36.37
C ALA A 12 -2.76 45.84 34.99
N THR A 13 -2.40 44.74 34.32
CA THR A 13 -2.88 44.41 32.98
C THR A 13 -4.11 43.51 33.05
N SER A 14 -5.26 44.01 32.63
CA SER A 14 -6.52 43.26 32.59
C SER A 14 -6.58 42.32 31.39
N ASN A 15 -5.89 41.16 31.48
CA ASN A 15 -6.04 40.08 30.52
C ASN A 15 -7.44 39.45 30.67
N ALA A 16 -8.35 39.76 29.77
CA ALA A 16 -9.73 39.24 29.78
C ALA A 16 -9.79 37.80 29.26
N THR A 17 -9.31 36.85 30.05
CA THR A 17 -9.36 35.41 29.74
C THR A 17 -10.80 34.90 29.73
N ARG A 18 -11.46 34.98 28.58
CA ARG A 18 -12.77 34.36 28.35
C ARG A 18 -12.63 32.84 28.57
N PRO A 19 -13.58 32.16 29.24
CA PRO A 19 -13.53 30.71 29.38
C PRO A 19 -13.58 30.09 27.98
N ALA A 20 -12.58 29.27 27.66
CA ALA A 20 -12.55 28.55 26.40
C ALA A 20 -13.62 27.46 26.43
N HIS A 21 -14.79 27.74 25.86
CA HIS A 21 -15.69 26.68 25.43
C HIS A 21 -14.89 25.77 24.50
N VAL A 22 -14.66 24.53 24.92
CA VAL A 22 -14.27 23.46 24.01
C VAL A 22 -15.38 23.41 22.96
N ARG A 23 -15.06 23.87 21.75
CA ARG A 23 -15.98 23.91 20.62
C ARG A 23 -16.38 22.47 20.33
N ARG A 24 -17.53 22.04 20.87
CA ARG A 24 -18.25 20.86 20.39
C ARG A 24 -18.28 21.02 18.87
N LYS A 25 -17.60 20.12 18.15
CA LYS A 25 -17.76 20.04 16.70
C LYS A 25 -19.26 19.89 16.48
N SER A 26 -19.84 20.69 15.59
CA SER A 26 -21.26 20.64 15.29
C SER A 26 -21.62 19.21 14.89
N ARG A 27 -22.40 18.51 15.74
CA ARG A 27 -22.81 17.10 15.52
C ARG A 27 -23.35 17.02 14.10
N ALA A 28 -22.65 16.32 13.21
CA ALA A 28 -23.14 16.13 11.87
C ALA A 28 -24.41 15.29 12.00
N VAL A 29 -25.56 15.83 11.55
CA VAL A 29 -26.81 15.07 11.54
C VAL A 29 -26.73 14.11 10.35
N ILE A 30 -26.06 12.98 10.58
CA ILE A 30 -25.87 11.93 9.59
C ILE A 30 -27.24 11.30 9.36
N GLN A 31 -27.77 11.48 8.15
CA GLN A 31 -29.06 10.91 7.80
C GLN A 31 -28.95 9.38 7.78
N PRO A 32 -29.84 8.65 8.47
CA PRO A 32 -29.77 7.20 8.54
C PRO A 32 -30.01 6.59 7.15
N LYS A 33 -29.09 5.73 6.70
CA LYS A 33 -29.14 5.11 5.37
C LYS A 33 -30.23 4.05 5.24
N SER A 34 -30.84 3.63 6.34
CA SER A 34 -31.92 2.64 6.39
C SER A 34 -32.79 2.81 7.63
N THR A 35 -34.02 2.30 7.59
CA THR A 35 -34.96 2.26 8.73
C THR A 35 -34.42 1.47 9.94
N HIS A 36 -33.37 0.67 9.75
CA HIS A 36 -32.70 -0.09 10.81
C HIS A 36 -31.61 0.73 11.53
N THR A 37 -31.23 1.89 10.99
CA THR A 37 -30.17 2.77 11.53
C THR A 37 -30.71 4.12 12.03
N SER A 38 -32.03 4.32 12.06
CA SER A 38 -32.69 5.56 12.48
C SER A 38 -32.88 5.74 13.98
N ASP A 39 -32.33 4.85 14.82
CA ASP A 39 -32.31 4.98 16.28
C ASP A 39 -31.40 6.15 16.68
N GLU A 40 -31.86 7.04 17.56
CA GLU A 40 -31.09 8.23 17.98
C GLU A 40 -29.77 7.85 18.65
N PHE A 41 -29.72 6.73 19.38
CA PHE A 41 -28.49 6.23 19.98
C PHE A 41 -27.47 5.77 18.92
N LEU A 42 -27.93 5.24 17.79
CA LEU A 42 -27.03 4.77 16.72
C LEU A 42 -26.37 5.92 15.95
N GLN A 43 -26.89 7.15 16.01
CA GLN A 43 -26.37 8.29 15.24
C GLN A 43 -24.88 8.55 15.45
N ASP A 44 -24.38 8.41 16.69
CA ASP A 44 -22.96 8.65 16.98
C ASP A 44 -22.06 7.54 16.40
N PHE A 45 -22.57 6.31 16.28
CA PHE A 45 -21.89 5.17 15.65
C PHE A 45 -21.92 5.21 14.11
N LEU A 46 -22.70 6.11 13.51
CA LEU A 46 -22.72 6.32 12.06
C LEU A 46 -21.63 7.31 11.58
N ASP A 47 -20.91 7.97 12.50
CA ASP A 47 -19.82 8.90 12.15
C ASP A 47 -18.58 8.13 11.66
N PRO A 48 -18.07 8.38 10.43
CA PRO A 48 -16.85 7.75 9.93
C PRO A 48 -15.58 8.16 10.70
N THR A 49 -15.69 9.13 11.61
CA THR A 49 -14.64 9.56 12.55
C THR A 49 -14.95 9.20 14.00
N PHE A 50 -15.90 8.27 14.24
CA PHE A 50 -16.23 7.74 15.56
C PHE A 50 -14.99 7.13 16.25
N ASP A 51 -14.78 7.51 17.51
CA ASP A 51 -13.78 6.93 18.40
C ASP A 51 -14.48 6.42 19.69
N PRO A 52 -14.35 5.12 20.03
CA PRO A 52 -14.99 4.57 21.23
C PRO A 52 -14.45 5.17 22.53
N ALA A 53 -13.21 5.67 22.55
CA ALA A 53 -12.63 6.27 23.76
C ALA A 53 -13.29 7.63 24.06
N THR A 54 -13.40 8.54 23.10
CA THR A 54 -14.12 9.81 23.27
C THR A 54 -15.62 9.61 23.47
N PHE A 55 -16.24 8.61 22.83
CA PHE A 55 -17.63 8.24 23.10
C PHE A 55 -17.84 7.89 24.59
N LEU A 56 -17.11 6.90 25.13
CA LEU A 56 -17.25 6.49 26.53
C LEU A 56 -16.89 7.60 27.52
N ASN A 57 -15.85 8.40 27.25
CA ASN A 57 -15.49 9.58 28.05
C ASN A 57 -16.50 10.74 27.98
N SER A 58 -17.48 10.68 27.06
CA SER A 58 -18.57 11.65 26.96
C SER A 58 -19.92 11.12 27.47
N ALA A 59 -20.13 9.81 27.42
CA ALA A 59 -21.33 9.13 27.88
C ALA A 59 -21.31 8.78 29.39
N LEU A 60 -20.13 8.73 30.00
CA LEU A 60 -19.93 8.43 31.42
C LEU A 60 -19.52 9.70 32.20
N PRO A 61 -20.10 9.98 33.38
CA PRO A 61 -19.71 11.11 34.21
C PRO A 61 -18.25 11.02 34.72
N PRO A 62 -17.58 12.16 34.95
CA PRO A 62 -16.24 12.17 35.51
C PRO A 62 -16.23 11.64 36.95
N LEU A 63 -15.36 10.66 37.21
CA LEU A 63 -15.15 10.07 38.55
C LEU A 63 -14.79 11.13 39.61
N GLN A 64 -15.25 10.91 40.85
CA GLN A 64 -14.82 11.66 42.03
C GLN A 64 -13.34 11.42 42.40
N GLN A 65 -12.41 11.97 41.62
CA GLN A 65 -11.00 12.08 41.99
C GLN A 65 -10.81 13.16 43.06
N ARG A 66 -11.03 12.76 44.32
CA ARG A 66 -10.57 13.38 45.58
C ARG A 66 -10.29 14.89 45.52
N SER A 67 -11.36 15.67 45.40
CA SER A 67 -11.50 17.08 45.80
C SER A 67 -10.21 17.93 45.86
N VAL A 68 -9.77 18.44 44.71
CA VAL A 68 -8.95 19.67 44.68
C VAL A 68 -9.86 20.86 45.06
N PRO A 69 -9.58 21.59 46.15
CA PRO A 69 -10.43 22.71 46.56
C PRO A 69 -10.34 23.85 45.54
N GLY A 70 -11.48 24.21 44.92
CA GLY A 70 -11.58 25.32 43.98
C GLY A 70 -12.40 25.08 42.72
N ARG A 71 -12.79 23.83 42.40
CA ARG A 71 -13.69 23.51 41.28
C ARG A 71 -15.03 22.92 41.76
N ALA A 72 -15.94 23.80 42.15
CA ALA A 72 -17.36 23.48 42.21
C ALA A 72 -18.01 23.87 40.86
N GLY A 73 -18.69 22.96 40.17
CA GLY A 73 -19.37 23.27 38.90
C GLY A 73 -19.30 22.24 37.76
N SER A 74 -19.31 20.94 38.06
CA SER A 74 -19.67 19.88 37.11
C SER A 74 -20.12 18.65 37.89
N ASP A 75 -21.11 17.91 37.42
CA ASP A 75 -21.69 16.77 38.14
C ASP A 75 -20.66 15.64 38.32
N ILE A 76 -20.28 15.36 39.57
CA ILE A 76 -19.25 14.37 39.92
C ILE A 76 -19.95 13.15 40.53
N ALA A 77 -20.30 12.18 39.69
CA ALA A 77 -21.10 11.02 40.07
C ALA A 77 -20.39 10.10 41.08
N SER A 78 -21.17 9.35 41.86
CA SER A 78 -20.63 8.33 42.76
C SER A 78 -20.16 7.08 41.99
N LEU A 79 -19.23 6.30 42.56
CA LEU A 79 -18.75 5.07 41.92
C LEU A 79 -19.86 4.04 41.67
N ALA A 80 -20.85 3.96 42.56
CA ALA A 80 -22.01 3.07 42.43
C ALA A 80 -22.92 3.48 41.27
N GLU A 81 -23.16 4.79 41.12
CA GLU A 81 -23.97 5.40 40.06
C GLU A 81 -23.29 5.30 38.69
N LEU A 82 -21.98 5.50 38.63
CA LEU A 82 -21.20 5.21 37.43
C LEU A 82 -21.30 3.72 37.04
N SER A 83 -21.24 2.81 38.03
CA SER A 83 -21.34 1.37 37.78
C SER A 83 -22.71 0.97 37.20
N THR A 84 -23.82 1.52 37.72
CA THR A 84 -25.15 1.24 37.17
C THR A 84 -25.36 1.89 35.80
N GLN A 85 -24.88 3.12 35.59
CA GLN A 85 -24.94 3.78 34.29
C GLN A 85 -24.12 3.01 33.22
N ALA A 86 -22.92 2.53 33.55
CA ALA A 86 -22.11 1.72 32.66
C ALA A 86 -22.77 0.36 32.36
N GLN A 87 -23.36 -0.31 33.35
CA GLN A 87 -24.10 -1.57 33.14
C GLN A 87 -25.33 -1.37 32.23
N ASN A 88 -26.07 -0.27 32.39
CA ASN A 88 -27.18 0.07 31.51
C ASN A 88 -26.72 0.32 30.06
N LEU A 89 -25.64 1.10 29.88
CA LEU A 89 -25.03 1.39 28.58
C LEU A 89 -24.56 0.10 27.88
N ILE A 90 -23.85 -0.78 28.59
CA ILE A 90 -23.40 -2.08 28.08
C ILE A 90 -24.60 -2.98 27.69
N SER A 91 -25.68 -2.96 28.49
CA SER A 91 -26.90 -3.73 28.20
C SER A 91 -27.61 -3.22 26.94
N GLN A 92 -27.68 -1.90 26.76
CA GLN A 92 -28.22 -1.25 25.56
C GLN A 92 -27.39 -1.58 24.31
N LEU A 93 -26.06 -1.47 24.40
CA LEU A 93 -25.13 -1.86 23.34
C LEU A 93 -25.30 -3.34 22.94
N ASN A 94 -25.39 -4.24 23.90
CA ASN A 94 -25.54 -5.68 23.62
C ASN A 94 -26.88 -5.99 22.93
N ALA A 95 -27.97 -5.36 23.38
CA ALA A 95 -29.29 -5.51 22.77
C ALA A 95 -29.32 -4.98 21.32
N GLN A 96 -28.76 -3.79 21.06
CA GLN A 96 -28.66 -3.24 19.71
C GLN A 96 -27.69 -4.03 18.82
N THR A 97 -26.54 -4.48 19.34
CA THR A 97 -25.59 -5.32 18.59
C THR A 97 -26.26 -6.63 18.15
N SER A 98 -27.01 -7.26 19.05
CA SER A 98 -27.80 -8.46 18.73
C SER A 98 -28.85 -8.18 17.64
N ARG A 99 -29.59 -7.06 17.75
CA ARG A 99 -30.61 -6.65 16.77
C ARG A 99 -30.02 -6.33 15.40
N LEU A 100 -28.89 -5.62 15.35
CA LEU A 100 -28.19 -5.27 14.11
C LEU A 100 -27.57 -6.51 13.45
N SER A 101 -26.99 -7.43 14.23
CA SER A 101 -26.47 -8.71 13.73
C SER A 101 -27.57 -9.60 13.12
N ALA A 102 -28.73 -9.71 13.79
CA ALA A 102 -29.90 -10.39 13.24
C ALA A 102 -30.42 -9.72 11.95
N THR A 103 -30.44 -8.38 11.91
CA THR A 103 -30.83 -7.62 10.72
C THR A 103 -29.85 -7.82 9.56
N LEU A 104 -28.54 -7.81 9.82
CA LEU A 104 -27.49 -8.06 8.84
C LEU A 104 -27.63 -9.47 8.24
N THR A 105 -27.88 -10.47 9.10
CA THR A 105 -28.14 -11.85 8.68
C THR A 105 -29.37 -11.93 7.75
N HIS A 106 -30.49 -11.30 8.13
CA HIS A 106 -31.71 -11.26 7.32
C HIS A 106 -31.47 -10.60 5.95
N LEU A 107 -30.82 -9.43 5.92
CA LEU A 107 -30.51 -8.73 4.67
C LEU A 107 -29.52 -9.52 3.79
N THR A 108 -28.64 -10.33 4.39
CA THR A 108 -27.73 -11.20 3.63
C THR A 108 -28.49 -12.36 2.96
N ASP A 109 -29.41 -13.00 3.68
CA ASP A 109 -30.27 -14.05 3.10
C ASP A 109 -31.20 -13.47 2.02
N ASP A 110 -31.81 -12.30 2.25
CA ASP A 110 -32.58 -11.56 1.24
C ASP A 110 -31.76 -11.28 -0.03
N ILE A 111 -30.50 -10.86 0.10
CA ILE A 111 -29.61 -10.58 -1.04
C ILE A 111 -29.27 -11.87 -1.81
N LEU A 112 -28.92 -12.97 -1.12
CA LEU A 112 -28.64 -14.26 -1.76
C LEU A 112 -29.89 -14.82 -2.47
N ARG A 113 -31.04 -14.73 -1.82
CA ARG A 113 -32.32 -15.23 -2.31
C ARG A 113 -32.86 -14.39 -3.46
N SER A 114 -32.81 -13.06 -3.37
CA SER A 114 -33.19 -12.16 -4.47
C SER A 114 -32.22 -12.22 -5.64
N GLY A 115 -30.91 -12.41 -5.41
CA GLY A 115 -29.91 -12.58 -6.47
C GLY A 115 -30.20 -13.78 -7.38
N SER A 116 -30.53 -14.95 -6.80
CA SER A 116 -30.92 -16.14 -7.59
C SER A 116 -32.23 -15.94 -8.38
N ARG A 117 -33.22 -15.25 -7.80
CA ARG A 117 -34.46 -14.88 -8.49
C ARG A 117 -34.20 -13.90 -9.64
N LEU A 118 -33.41 -12.86 -9.41
CA LEU A 118 -33.07 -11.84 -10.40
C LEU A 118 -32.29 -12.46 -11.58
N ALA A 119 -31.40 -13.43 -11.32
CA ALA A 119 -30.73 -14.18 -12.38
C ALA A 119 -31.72 -14.93 -13.29
N TYR A 120 -32.76 -15.55 -12.73
CA TYR A 120 -33.83 -16.18 -13.51
C TYR A 120 -34.65 -15.15 -14.30
N GLU A 121 -35.03 -14.03 -13.67
CA GLU A 121 -35.79 -12.96 -14.35
C GLU A 121 -34.97 -12.32 -15.50
N VAL A 122 -33.65 -12.19 -15.35
CA VAL A 122 -32.74 -11.70 -16.39
C VAL A 122 -32.59 -12.69 -17.54
N GLU A 123 -32.37 -13.98 -17.28
CA GLU A 123 -32.25 -14.98 -18.37
C GLU A 123 -33.61 -15.26 -19.06
N LEU A 124 -34.73 -15.14 -18.36
CA LEU A 124 -36.07 -15.15 -18.96
C LEU A 124 -36.24 -13.96 -19.92
N LEU A 125 -35.99 -12.74 -19.45
CA LEU A 125 -36.16 -11.51 -20.25
C LEU A 125 -35.16 -11.47 -21.42
N ARG A 126 -33.97 -12.05 -21.26
CA ARG A 126 -33.01 -12.30 -22.35
C ARG A 126 -33.56 -13.29 -23.37
N GLY A 127 -34.16 -14.39 -22.93
CA GLY A 127 -34.83 -15.37 -23.81
C GLY A 127 -35.99 -14.75 -24.60
N GLU A 128 -36.83 -13.96 -23.94
CA GLU A 128 -37.91 -13.19 -24.58
C GLU A 128 -37.37 -12.16 -25.58
N THR A 129 -36.28 -11.47 -25.24
CA THR A 129 -35.61 -10.51 -26.15
C THR A 129 -35.02 -11.21 -27.38
N LEU A 130 -34.42 -12.39 -27.22
CA LEU A 130 -33.90 -13.19 -28.33
C LEU A 130 -35.02 -13.74 -29.22
N GLY A 131 -36.11 -14.25 -28.63
CA GLY A 131 -37.29 -14.69 -29.39
C GLY A 131 -37.99 -13.55 -30.13
N LEU A 132 -38.03 -12.34 -29.54
CA LEU A 132 -38.48 -11.13 -30.22
C LEU A 132 -37.55 -10.76 -31.39
N GLN A 133 -36.23 -10.85 -31.20
CA GLN A 133 -35.23 -10.58 -32.24
C GLN A 133 -35.34 -11.58 -33.41
N GLU A 134 -35.54 -12.87 -33.13
CA GLU A 134 -35.82 -13.93 -34.10
C GLU A 134 -37.12 -13.64 -34.86
N THR A 135 -38.20 -13.33 -34.13
CA THR A 135 -39.50 -12.95 -34.73
C THR A 135 -39.38 -11.71 -35.63
N MET A 136 -38.62 -10.68 -35.23
CA MET A 136 -38.44 -9.48 -36.05
C MET A 136 -37.54 -9.67 -37.27
N ASN A 137 -36.52 -10.54 -37.18
CA ASN A 137 -35.53 -10.73 -38.25
C ASN A 137 -35.82 -11.90 -39.19
N GLU A 138 -36.63 -12.88 -38.78
CA GLU A 138 -36.89 -14.09 -39.58
C GLU A 138 -38.35 -14.18 -40.06
N THR A 139 -39.33 -13.95 -39.19
CA THR A 139 -40.76 -14.11 -39.57
C THR A 139 -41.43 -12.81 -40.00
N LEU A 140 -41.24 -11.72 -39.26
CA LEU A 140 -41.81 -10.40 -39.60
C LEU A 140 -40.96 -9.61 -40.60
N GLN A 141 -39.70 -9.98 -40.86
CA GLN A 141 -38.78 -9.16 -41.66
C GLN A 141 -39.31 -8.86 -43.07
N ASP A 142 -39.89 -9.86 -43.74
CA ASP A 142 -40.48 -9.71 -45.07
C ASP A 142 -41.82 -8.95 -45.07
N ASP A 143 -42.56 -8.95 -43.96
CA ASP A 143 -43.73 -8.08 -43.81
C ASP A 143 -43.33 -6.64 -43.51
N ILE A 144 -42.32 -6.42 -42.64
CA ILE A 144 -41.75 -5.11 -42.35
C ILE A 144 -41.22 -4.45 -43.63
N LYS A 145 -40.55 -5.19 -44.51
CA LYS A 145 -40.10 -4.69 -45.84
C LYS A 145 -41.26 -4.10 -46.66
N LYS A 146 -42.48 -4.65 -46.59
CA LYS A 146 -43.66 -4.16 -47.32
C LYS A 146 -44.21 -2.85 -46.75
N PHE A 147 -43.86 -2.50 -45.51
CA PHE A 147 -44.25 -1.23 -44.86
C PHE A 147 -43.14 -0.16 -44.89
N VAL A 148 -41.93 -0.49 -45.34
CA VAL A 148 -40.85 0.48 -45.59
C VAL A 148 -41.04 1.09 -46.99
N PRO A 149 -41.16 2.43 -47.13
CA PRO A 149 -41.15 3.07 -48.44
C PRO A 149 -39.82 2.79 -49.16
N GLU A 150 -39.88 2.33 -50.42
CA GLU A 150 -38.74 1.74 -51.15
C GLU A 150 -37.45 2.56 -51.08
N GLY A 151 -37.55 3.89 -51.27
CA GLY A 151 -36.41 4.81 -51.22
C GLY A 151 -35.67 4.93 -49.87
N LEU A 152 -36.17 4.31 -48.79
CA LEU A 152 -35.43 4.22 -47.53
C LEU A 152 -34.49 3.01 -47.49
N HIS A 153 -34.77 1.93 -48.24
CA HIS A 153 -33.90 0.75 -48.29
C HIS A 153 -32.59 1.09 -49.03
N GLU A 154 -32.70 1.70 -50.21
CA GLU A 154 -31.56 2.20 -51.00
C GLU A 154 -30.67 3.15 -50.17
N ALA A 155 -31.28 4.04 -49.37
CA ALA A 155 -30.56 4.97 -48.51
C ALA A 155 -29.78 4.28 -47.36
N ILE A 156 -30.28 3.15 -46.86
CA ILE A 156 -29.61 2.35 -45.83
C ILE A 156 -28.49 1.49 -46.45
N GLU A 157 -28.74 0.85 -47.59
CA GLU A 157 -27.74 0.06 -48.30
C GLU A 157 -26.58 0.93 -48.81
N ALA A 158 -26.85 2.10 -49.41
CA ALA A 158 -25.82 3.04 -49.82
C ALA A 158 -24.95 3.52 -48.63
N LYS A 159 -25.57 3.74 -47.46
CA LYS A 159 -24.85 4.13 -46.23
C LYS A 159 -23.99 2.99 -45.67
N ASN A 160 -24.47 1.75 -45.74
CA ASN A 160 -23.72 0.57 -45.32
C ASN A 160 -22.55 0.25 -46.29
N ALA A 161 -22.77 0.40 -47.60
CA ALA A 161 -21.72 0.25 -48.61
C ALA A 161 -20.62 1.32 -48.45
N ALA A 162 -20.99 2.58 -48.20
CA ALA A 162 -20.03 3.64 -47.89
C ALA A 162 -19.21 3.36 -46.61
N ALA A 163 -19.85 2.78 -45.57
CA ALA A 163 -19.17 2.38 -44.35
C ALA A 163 -18.23 1.17 -44.52
N ALA A 164 -18.48 0.30 -45.51
CA ALA A 164 -17.59 -0.80 -45.89
C ALA A 164 -16.38 -0.30 -46.68
N ALA A 165 -16.60 0.55 -47.71
CA ALA A 165 -15.53 1.11 -48.55
C ALA A 165 -14.48 1.90 -47.73
N ALA A 166 -14.92 2.56 -46.65
CA ALA A 166 -14.03 3.29 -45.73
C ALA A 166 -13.03 2.43 -44.92
N LYS A 167 -13.02 1.10 -45.08
CA LYS A 167 -12.12 0.18 -44.36
C LYS A 167 -10.95 -0.39 -45.15
N GLU A 168 -10.96 -0.36 -46.49
CA GLU A 168 -9.89 -1.02 -47.28
C GLU A 168 -8.65 -0.13 -47.50
N ASP A 169 -8.81 1.18 -47.62
CA ASP A 169 -7.74 2.12 -48.04
C ASP A 169 -6.80 2.57 -46.90
N ARG A 170 -6.27 1.63 -46.12
CA ARG A 170 -5.25 1.93 -45.07
C ARG A 170 -4.18 0.86 -44.82
N SER A 171 -4.08 -0.16 -45.68
CA SER A 171 -3.16 -1.29 -45.51
C SER A 171 -1.81 -1.11 -46.24
N ALA A 172 -1.06 -0.05 -45.91
CA ALA A 172 0.32 0.14 -46.37
C ALA A 172 1.19 0.82 -45.31
N ALA A 173 2.06 0.05 -44.64
CA ALA A 173 3.12 0.57 -43.77
C ALA A 173 4.45 0.69 -44.55
N PRO A 174 5.43 1.49 -44.08
CA PRO A 174 6.38 0.89 -43.14
C PRO A 174 6.95 1.83 -42.04
N SER A 175 7.46 1.16 -40.99
CA SER A 175 8.63 1.52 -40.17
C SER A 175 8.71 2.87 -39.40
N THR A 176 8.74 2.72 -38.07
CA THR A 176 9.63 3.43 -37.11
C THR A 176 9.61 4.96 -37.01
N THR A 177 8.95 5.45 -35.97
CA THR A 177 9.65 6.22 -34.91
C THR A 177 8.85 6.14 -33.60
N ALA A 178 9.55 6.19 -32.46
CA ALA A 178 8.88 6.35 -31.17
C ALA A 178 8.54 7.83 -30.96
N ALA A 179 7.25 8.14 -30.78
CA ALA A 179 6.76 9.45 -30.36
C ALA A 179 5.75 9.25 -29.24
N ALA A 180 5.83 10.07 -28.19
CA ALA A 180 5.00 9.90 -27.00
C ALA A 180 3.54 10.25 -27.28
N PHE A 181 2.61 9.43 -26.77
CA PHE A 181 1.20 9.82 -26.62
C PHE A 181 1.08 10.88 -25.53
N THR A 182 1.41 12.12 -25.90
CA THR A 182 1.10 13.31 -25.13
C THR A 182 -0.38 13.65 -25.28
N SER A 183 -0.93 14.09 -24.16
CA SER A 183 -2.33 14.39 -23.88
C SER A 183 -3.06 15.30 -24.87
N ASP A 184 -4.38 15.09 -24.89
CA ASP A 184 -5.43 16.12 -25.01
C ASP A 184 -5.62 16.82 -26.37
N ALA A 185 -6.71 16.41 -27.03
CA ALA A 185 -7.45 17.23 -27.99
C ALA A 185 -8.93 16.77 -27.98
N ALA A 186 -9.66 17.08 -26.90
CA ALA A 186 -11.11 16.85 -26.87
C ALA A 186 -11.81 17.79 -27.87
N ASN A 187 -12.17 17.27 -29.06
CA ASN A 187 -12.88 18.05 -30.07
C ASN A 187 -14.23 18.53 -29.51
N PRO A 188 -14.52 19.84 -29.54
CA PRO A 188 -15.76 20.38 -28.97
C PRO A 188 -17.00 19.86 -29.69
N ASP A 189 -16.88 19.49 -30.96
CA ASP A 189 -17.99 19.04 -31.82
C ASP A 189 -18.29 17.52 -31.75
N ASP A 190 -17.50 16.73 -31.00
CA ASP A 190 -17.79 15.29 -30.83
C ASP A 190 -19.18 15.07 -30.20
N PRO A 191 -20.06 14.22 -30.76
CA PRO A 191 -21.38 13.96 -30.18
C PRO A 191 -21.31 13.42 -28.75
N GLU A 192 -22.36 13.66 -27.94
CA GLU A 192 -22.35 13.27 -26.52
C GLU A 192 -22.09 11.77 -26.30
N PHE A 193 -22.63 10.90 -27.15
CA PHE A 193 -22.38 9.46 -27.07
C PHE A 193 -20.91 9.10 -27.37
N VAL A 194 -20.19 9.87 -28.19
CA VAL A 194 -18.76 9.69 -28.44
C VAL A 194 -17.96 10.14 -27.22
N LYS A 195 -18.28 11.29 -26.63
CA LYS A 195 -17.66 11.77 -25.38
C LYS A 195 -17.92 10.81 -24.20
N GLN A 196 -19.11 10.23 -24.12
CA GLN A 196 -19.44 9.17 -23.16
C GLN A 196 -18.62 7.89 -23.43
N LEU A 197 -18.49 7.44 -24.68
CA LEU A 197 -17.69 6.27 -25.05
C LEU A 197 -16.19 6.47 -24.75
N GLN A 198 -15.64 7.65 -25.06
CA GLN A 198 -14.27 8.04 -24.69
C GLN A 198 -14.08 8.01 -23.18
N THR A 199 -15.03 8.57 -22.42
CA THR A 199 -15.02 8.56 -20.94
C THR A 199 -15.07 7.14 -20.40
N LEU A 200 -15.96 6.27 -20.91
CA LEU A 200 -16.04 4.87 -20.52
C LEU A 200 -14.78 4.07 -20.90
N THR A 201 -14.15 4.39 -22.02
CA THR A 201 -12.86 3.80 -22.42
C THR A 201 -11.75 4.18 -21.46
N LEU A 202 -11.66 5.46 -21.08
CA LEU A 202 -10.70 5.98 -20.10
C LEU A 202 -10.93 5.37 -18.71
N VAL A 203 -12.19 5.32 -18.26
CA VAL A 203 -12.59 4.65 -17.00
C VAL A 203 -12.22 3.18 -17.03
N ARG A 204 -12.46 2.47 -18.14
CA ARG A 204 -12.04 1.08 -18.31
C ARG A 204 -10.52 0.94 -18.21
N SER A 205 -9.72 1.69 -18.99
CA SER A 205 -8.26 1.58 -18.91
C SER A 205 -7.71 1.93 -17.52
N ARG A 206 -8.38 2.84 -16.80
CA ARG A 206 -8.03 3.17 -15.41
C ARG A 206 -8.40 2.05 -14.44
N LEU A 207 -9.55 1.40 -14.61
CA LEU A 207 -9.95 0.23 -13.83
C LEU A 207 -9.03 -0.97 -14.11
N ASP A 208 -8.73 -1.26 -15.38
CA ASP A 208 -7.78 -2.31 -15.78
C ASP A 208 -6.39 -2.06 -15.15
N SER A 209 -5.92 -0.81 -15.12
CA SER A 209 -4.69 -0.42 -14.43
C SER A 209 -4.76 -0.60 -12.91
N VAL A 210 -5.88 -0.23 -12.27
CA VAL A 210 -6.08 -0.39 -10.82
C VAL A 210 -6.16 -1.87 -10.43
N ILE A 211 -6.90 -2.67 -11.20
CA ILE A 211 -7.01 -4.12 -11.04
C ILE A 211 -5.62 -4.75 -11.13
N LYS A 212 -4.79 -4.33 -12.10
CA LYS A 212 -3.40 -4.79 -12.18
C LYS A 212 -2.61 -4.40 -10.93
N THR A 213 -2.55 -3.12 -10.56
CA THR A 213 -1.73 -2.69 -9.40
C THR A 213 -2.17 -3.34 -8.08
N PHE A 214 -3.47 -3.59 -7.89
CA PHE A 214 -3.97 -4.31 -6.71
C PHE A 214 -3.75 -5.84 -6.82
N GLY A 215 -3.75 -6.42 -8.03
CA GLY A 215 -3.38 -7.82 -8.26
C GLY A 215 -1.91 -8.08 -7.95
N ASP A 216 -1.02 -7.31 -8.57
CA ASP A 216 0.43 -7.31 -8.34
C ASP A 216 0.75 -7.06 -6.85
N ALA A 217 -0.03 -6.18 -6.19
CA ALA A 217 0.07 -5.96 -4.75
C ALA A 217 -0.40 -7.16 -3.90
N MET A 218 -1.52 -7.80 -4.25
CA MET A 218 -2.00 -9.01 -3.56
C MET A 218 -1.06 -10.21 -3.72
N GLU A 219 -0.30 -10.30 -4.81
CA GLU A 219 0.77 -11.30 -4.98
C GLU A 219 1.97 -11.01 -4.06
N PHE A 220 2.31 -9.73 -3.82
CA PHE A 220 3.32 -9.31 -2.86
C PHE A 220 2.82 -9.44 -1.40
N VAL A 221 2.54 -10.67 -0.97
CA VAL A 221 2.16 -11.02 0.41
C VAL A 221 3.35 -10.81 1.36
N PHE A 222 3.12 -10.10 2.46
CA PHE A 222 4.11 -9.90 3.53
C PHE A 222 3.75 -10.76 4.75
N PRO A 223 4.70 -11.50 5.35
CA PRO A 223 4.39 -12.38 6.48
C PRO A 223 4.12 -11.57 7.76
N PRO A 224 3.09 -11.91 8.56
CA PRO A 224 2.71 -11.16 9.75
C PRO A 224 3.81 -11.11 10.83
N SER A 225 4.75 -12.06 10.84
CA SER A 225 5.93 -12.01 11.71
C SER A 225 6.80 -10.77 11.47
N GLU A 226 7.04 -10.38 10.21
CA GLU A 226 7.86 -9.22 9.84
C GLU A 226 7.13 -7.89 10.13
N VAL A 227 5.79 -7.86 10.07
CA VAL A 227 4.96 -6.73 10.54
C VAL A 227 5.10 -6.55 12.06
N SER A 228 5.21 -7.66 12.80
CA SER A 228 5.20 -7.68 14.27
C SER A 228 6.50 -7.20 14.92
N VAL A 229 7.59 -7.02 14.16
CA VAL A 229 8.93 -6.70 14.70
C VAL A 229 8.99 -5.32 15.39
N SER A 230 8.07 -4.39 15.09
CA SER A 230 7.94 -3.13 15.84
C SER A 230 7.16 -3.23 17.16
N SER A 231 6.56 -4.38 17.46
CA SER A 231 5.65 -4.61 18.60
C SER A 231 6.13 -5.73 19.53
N GLY A 232 7.43 -5.83 19.75
CA GLY A 232 8.00 -6.71 20.79
C GLY A 232 7.52 -6.33 22.19
N PHE A 233 7.51 -7.31 23.10
CA PHE A 233 7.22 -7.19 24.55
C PHE A 233 5.74 -7.09 25.00
N LEU A 234 4.80 -7.66 24.26
CA LEU A 234 3.51 -8.11 24.84
C LEU A 234 3.31 -9.62 24.66
N SER A 235 4.10 -10.40 25.41
CA SER A 235 4.00 -11.86 25.47
C SER A 235 2.81 -12.32 26.34
N VAL A 236 1.59 -12.06 25.88
CA VAL A 236 0.40 -12.76 26.37
C VAL A 236 0.24 -14.04 25.56
N SER A 237 -0.03 -15.17 26.22
CA SER A 237 -0.14 -16.49 25.58
C SER A 237 -1.30 -16.54 24.58
N ALA A 238 -1.02 -16.26 23.31
CA ALA A 238 -1.95 -16.50 22.22
C ALA A 238 -2.18 -18.02 22.02
N PRO A 239 -3.39 -18.46 21.63
CA PRO A 239 -3.62 -19.83 21.22
C PRO A 239 -2.72 -20.25 20.05
N GLU A 240 -2.48 -21.55 19.92
CA GLU A 240 -1.68 -22.13 18.83
C GLU A 240 -2.20 -21.66 17.45
N PRO A 241 -1.36 -21.03 16.59
CA PRO A 241 -1.83 -20.48 15.33
C PRO A 241 -2.17 -21.62 14.35
N GLY A 242 -3.47 -21.75 14.07
CA GLY A 242 -4.02 -22.81 13.23
C GLY A 242 -3.43 -22.83 11.81
N SER A 243 -3.56 -23.99 11.15
CA SER A 243 -2.91 -24.32 9.86
C SER A 243 -3.09 -23.27 8.75
N ALA A 244 -4.23 -22.57 8.71
CA ALA A 244 -4.47 -21.48 7.75
C ALA A 244 -3.47 -20.31 7.92
N GLN A 245 -3.12 -19.96 9.15
CA GLN A 245 -2.22 -18.84 9.47
C GLN A 245 -0.74 -19.23 9.31
N GLN A 246 -0.41 -20.53 9.46
CA GLN A 246 0.89 -21.06 9.04
C GLN A 246 1.03 -21.06 7.51
N SER A 247 -0.07 -21.30 6.77
CA SER A 247 -0.07 -21.23 5.30
C SER A 247 0.18 -19.82 4.77
N SER A 248 -0.39 -18.77 5.37
CA SER A 248 -0.12 -17.39 4.95
C SER A 248 1.28 -16.91 5.35
N GLU A 249 1.76 -17.28 6.53
CA GLU A 249 3.12 -17.01 7.02
C GLU A 249 4.20 -17.61 6.09
N GLU A 250 4.09 -18.89 5.71
CA GLU A 250 5.08 -19.50 4.80
C GLU A 250 4.95 -19.00 3.36
N LYS A 251 3.73 -18.68 2.88
CA LYS A 251 3.55 -18.01 1.57
C LYS A 251 4.24 -16.66 1.53
N GLY A 252 4.03 -15.80 2.53
CA GLY A 252 4.71 -14.50 2.62
C GLY A 252 6.24 -14.65 2.67
N LYS A 253 6.74 -15.59 3.47
CA LYS A 253 8.18 -15.95 3.49
C LYS A 253 8.67 -16.42 2.13
N GLN A 254 7.91 -17.24 1.40
CA GLN A 254 8.32 -17.73 0.09
C GLN A 254 8.31 -16.62 -0.97
N VAL A 255 7.35 -15.70 -0.95
CA VAL A 255 7.33 -14.50 -1.81
C VAL A 255 8.57 -13.64 -1.56
N LEU A 256 8.92 -13.35 -0.29
CA LEU A 256 10.12 -12.59 0.04
C LEU A 256 11.42 -13.31 -0.37
N LYS A 257 11.49 -14.64 -0.23
CA LYS A 257 12.61 -15.45 -0.75
C LYS A 257 12.69 -15.34 -2.28
N ASN A 258 11.57 -15.50 -2.99
CA ASN A 258 11.51 -15.44 -4.45
C ASN A 258 11.99 -14.09 -4.99
N ILE A 259 11.49 -12.97 -4.44
CA ILE A 259 11.92 -11.61 -4.85
C ILE A 259 13.41 -11.38 -4.58
N ARG A 260 13.92 -11.88 -3.43
CA ARG A 260 15.35 -11.80 -3.12
C ARG A 260 16.19 -12.63 -4.10
N ASN A 261 15.71 -13.81 -4.48
CA ASN A 261 16.37 -14.69 -5.43
C ASN A 261 16.37 -14.05 -6.83
N GLU A 262 15.23 -13.53 -7.31
CA GLU A 262 15.07 -12.80 -8.57
C GLU A 262 16.09 -11.66 -8.71
N ILE A 263 16.20 -10.80 -7.69
CA ILE A 263 17.17 -9.69 -7.68
C ILE A 263 18.61 -10.21 -7.62
N SER A 264 18.89 -11.28 -6.87
CA SER A 264 20.22 -11.88 -6.86
C SER A 264 20.58 -12.58 -8.17
N GLU A 265 19.60 -13.09 -8.92
CA GLU A 265 19.78 -13.67 -10.25
C GLU A 265 20.12 -12.59 -11.28
N LEU A 266 19.37 -11.48 -11.30
CA LEU A 266 19.70 -10.31 -12.14
C LEU A 266 21.11 -9.77 -11.88
N LEU A 267 21.59 -9.82 -10.63
CA LEU A 267 22.93 -9.38 -10.18
C LEU A 267 24.07 -10.40 -10.36
N ASN A 268 23.80 -11.62 -10.83
CA ASN A 268 24.80 -12.69 -10.97
C ASN A 268 24.79 -13.41 -12.33
N ASN A 269 23.62 -13.55 -12.97
CA ASN A 269 23.41 -14.33 -14.20
C ASN A 269 23.24 -13.45 -15.46
N SER A 270 23.71 -12.19 -15.41
CA SER A 270 23.62 -11.23 -16.51
C SER A 270 24.92 -11.20 -17.34
N ASP A 271 24.81 -11.39 -18.66
CA ASP A 271 25.96 -11.37 -19.60
C ASP A 271 26.74 -10.05 -19.57
N ASP A 272 26.04 -8.95 -19.27
CA ASP A 272 26.60 -7.65 -18.94
C ASP A 272 26.17 -7.29 -17.49
N PRO A 273 27.11 -7.26 -16.52
CA PRO A 273 26.78 -7.01 -15.13
C PRO A 273 26.32 -5.57 -14.87
N VAL A 274 26.59 -4.62 -15.77
CA VAL A 274 26.06 -3.24 -15.66
C VAL A 274 24.55 -3.25 -15.97
N GLN A 275 24.13 -3.95 -17.01
CA GLN A 275 22.70 -4.16 -17.32
C GLN A 275 21.99 -5.00 -16.25
N GLY A 276 22.70 -5.92 -15.58
CA GLY A 276 22.19 -6.65 -14.42
C GLY A 276 21.81 -5.73 -13.25
N ILE A 277 22.69 -4.78 -12.93
CA ILE A 277 22.44 -3.73 -11.92
C ILE A 277 21.27 -2.84 -12.31
N GLU A 278 21.20 -2.39 -13.57
CA GLU A 278 20.11 -1.54 -14.07
C GLU A 278 18.74 -2.24 -13.97
N LYS A 279 18.64 -3.49 -14.43
CA LYS A 279 17.40 -4.29 -14.34
C LYS A 279 17.00 -4.57 -12.89
N ALA A 280 17.97 -4.85 -12.01
CA ALA A 280 17.72 -5.03 -10.59
C ALA A 280 17.23 -3.72 -9.90
N ALA A 281 17.79 -2.58 -10.27
CA ALA A 281 17.34 -1.27 -9.78
C ALA A 281 15.92 -0.95 -10.25
N GLN A 282 15.61 -1.16 -11.54
CA GLN A 282 14.26 -0.98 -12.10
C GLN A 282 13.22 -1.87 -11.40
N ARG A 283 13.58 -3.12 -11.08
CA ARG A 283 12.71 -4.04 -10.34
C ARG A 283 12.43 -3.58 -8.90
N ILE A 284 13.41 -2.96 -8.25
CA ILE A 284 13.27 -2.37 -6.91
C ILE A 284 12.41 -1.09 -6.95
N GLU A 285 12.50 -0.31 -8.03
CA GLU A 285 11.62 0.83 -8.26
C GLU A 285 10.15 0.40 -8.42
N GLN A 286 9.87 -0.65 -9.21
CA GLN A 286 8.52 -1.24 -9.31
C GLN A 286 7.97 -1.70 -7.95
N LEU A 287 8.80 -2.36 -7.12
CA LEU A 287 8.40 -2.79 -5.78
C LEU A 287 8.09 -1.61 -4.84
N LYS A 288 8.74 -0.46 -5.05
CA LYS A 288 8.51 0.81 -4.33
C LYS A 288 7.30 1.58 -4.85
N GLU A 289 6.94 1.46 -6.12
CA GLU A 289 5.65 1.94 -6.64
C GLU A 289 4.51 1.10 -6.03
N LEU A 290 4.63 -0.23 -6.05
CA LEU A 290 3.67 -1.14 -5.41
C LEU A 290 3.56 -0.88 -3.90
N SER A 291 4.65 -0.56 -3.18
CA SER A 291 4.59 -0.34 -1.73
C SER A 291 3.70 0.85 -1.33
N GLN A 292 3.42 1.79 -2.24
CA GLN A 292 2.48 2.91 -2.00
C GLN A 292 1.03 2.43 -1.76
N VAL A 293 0.65 1.25 -2.24
CA VAL A 293 -0.69 0.66 -2.00
C VAL A 293 -0.94 0.42 -0.51
N TRP A 294 0.11 0.22 0.29
CA TRP A 294 0.06 0.02 1.75
C TRP A 294 0.42 1.27 2.55
N LYS A 295 0.50 2.45 1.94
CA LYS A 295 0.79 3.69 2.65
C LYS A 295 -0.21 3.94 3.79
N ASP A 296 0.29 4.43 4.92
CA ASP A 296 -0.46 4.69 6.15
C ASP A 296 -1.03 3.41 6.82
N THR A 297 -0.61 2.20 6.38
CA THR A 297 -0.94 0.92 7.02
C THR A 297 0.20 0.37 7.89
N ALA A 298 -0.11 -0.61 8.75
CA ALA A 298 0.90 -1.27 9.58
C ALA A 298 2.02 -1.97 8.79
N GLU A 299 1.76 -2.38 7.54
CA GLU A 299 2.74 -3.12 6.72
C GLU A 299 3.76 -2.20 6.02
N GLU A 300 3.45 -0.92 5.83
CA GLU A 300 4.29 0.05 5.09
C GLU A 300 5.76 0.00 5.55
N LYS A 301 5.96 0.05 6.87
CA LYS A 301 7.28 0.11 7.49
C LYS A 301 8.06 -1.20 7.37
N GLY A 302 7.39 -2.34 7.29
CA GLY A 302 8.01 -3.64 7.03
C GLY A 302 8.42 -3.78 5.56
N ARG A 303 7.48 -3.48 4.65
CA ARG A 303 7.66 -3.52 3.20
C ARG A 303 8.78 -2.59 2.75
N ASN A 304 8.80 -1.34 3.21
CA ASN A 304 9.84 -0.37 2.85
C ASN A 304 11.22 -0.80 3.36
N ARG A 305 11.34 -1.36 4.57
CA ARG A 305 12.62 -1.92 5.09
C ARG A 305 13.14 -3.10 4.27
N PHE A 306 12.25 -3.96 3.77
CA PHE A 306 12.64 -5.05 2.89
C PHE A 306 13.19 -4.51 1.55
N ILE A 307 12.51 -3.50 0.97
CA ILE A 307 12.92 -2.82 -0.26
C ILE A 307 14.25 -2.07 -0.08
N GLU A 308 14.45 -1.36 1.04
CA GLU A 308 15.75 -0.77 1.43
C GLU A 308 16.87 -1.82 1.51
N GLY A 309 16.58 -3.00 2.08
CA GLY A 309 17.51 -4.13 2.16
C GLY A 309 17.86 -4.75 0.80
N LEU A 310 16.98 -4.63 -0.20
CA LEU A 310 17.23 -5.02 -1.59
C LEU A 310 18.03 -3.94 -2.34
N ALA A 311 17.66 -2.66 -2.17
CA ALA A 311 18.36 -1.52 -2.76
C ALA A 311 19.84 -1.54 -2.37
N LYS A 312 20.12 -1.74 -1.07
CA LYS A 312 21.49 -1.91 -0.57
C LYS A 312 22.25 -3.07 -1.22
N MET A 313 21.58 -4.18 -1.56
CA MET A 313 22.22 -5.32 -2.23
C MET A 313 22.70 -4.94 -3.65
N VAL A 314 21.91 -4.15 -4.37
CA VAL A 314 22.27 -3.61 -5.70
C VAL A 314 23.38 -2.57 -5.56
N GLU A 315 23.30 -1.65 -4.58
CA GLU A 315 24.34 -0.64 -4.30
C GLU A 315 25.69 -1.27 -3.92
N ASP A 316 25.68 -2.27 -3.03
CA ASP A 316 26.88 -2.99 -2.61
C ASP A 316 27.55 -3.67 -3.82
N LYS A 317 26.76 -4.34 -4.68
CA LYS A 317 27.22 -4.94 -5.95
C LYS A 317 27.76 -3.91 -6.95
N HIS A 318 27.05 -2.80 -7.18
CA HIS A 318 27.47 -1.75 -8.10
C HIS A 318 28.79 -1.10 -7.67
N ARG A 319 28.92 -0.77 -6.38
CA ARG A 319 30.15 -0.23 -5.81
C ARG A 319 31.32 -1.21 -5.97
N ASP A 320 31.09 -2.50 -5.81
CA ASP A 320 32.17 -3.50 -5.86
C ASP A 320 32.59 -3.79 -7.32
N LEU A 321 31.68 -3.75 -8.29
CA LEU A 321 32.00 -3.71 -9.73
C LEU A 321 32.83 -2.48 -10.10
N MET A 322 32.48 -1.30 -9.58
CA MET A 322 33.25 -0.06 -9.82
C MET A 322 34.70 -0.17 -9.30
N LYS A 323 34.92 -0.81 -8.15
CA LYS A 323 36.28 -1.11 -7.63
C LYS A 323 37.03 -2.09 -8.53
N GLU A 324 36.36 -3.12 -9.03
CA GLU A 324 36.98 -4.11 -9.93
C GLU A 324 37.44 -3.44 -11.23
N MET A 325 36.63 -2.53 -11.79
CA MET A 325 37.01 -1.75 -12.98
C MET A 325 38.15 -0.76 -12.70
N GLU A 326 38.18 -0.08 -11.54
CA GLU A 326 39.32 0.75 -11.12
C GLU A 326 40.59 -0.09 -10.98
N GLN A 327 40.51 -1.28 -10.37
CA GLN A 327 41.68 -2.12 -10.15
C GLN A 327 42.19 -2.74 -11.46
N ALA A 328 41.29 -3.17 -12.36
CA ALA A 328 41.65 -3.69 -13.68
C ALA A 328 42.30 -2.62 -14.60
N THR A 329 41.92 -1.35 -14.47
CA THR A 329 42.60 -0.25 -15.19
C THR A 329 43.95 0.10 -14.56
N LYS A 330 44.05 0.06 -13.22
CA LYS A 330 45.28 0.33 -12.47
C LYS A 330 46.38 -0.71 -12.69
N ASP A 331 46.05 -2.01 -12.71
CA ASP A 331 47.04 -3.05 -12.97
C ASP A 331 47.48 -3.09 -14.45
N LYS A 332 46.61 -2.71 -15.40
CA LYS A 332 47.02 -2.45 -16.79
C LYS A 332 48.05 -1.31 -16.87
N GLY A 333 47.76 -0.15 -16.26
CA GLY A 333 48.70 0.99 -16.22
C GLY A 333 50.04 0.67 -15.53
N ARG A 334 50.04 -0.24 -14.54
CA ARG A 334 51.25 -0.70 -13.84
C ARG A 334 52.11 -1.67 -14.67
N MET A 335 51.53 -2.33 -15.68
CA MET A 335 52.25 -3.28 -16.55
C MET A 335 53.11 -2.55 -17.59
N GLU A 336 52.68 -1.37 -18.05
CA GLU A 336 53.39 -0.48 -18.97
C GLU A 336 54.67 0.12 -18.34
N SER A 337 54.65 0.39 -17.02
CA SER A 337 55.59 1.32 -16.37
C SER A 337 56.78 0.65 -15.66
N ARG A 338 57.36 -0.43 -16.20
CA ARG A 338 58.40 -1.23 -15.48
C ARG A 338 59.68 -1.50 -16.30
N PRO A 339 60.73 -0.64 -16.20
CA PRO A 339 61.99 -0.84 -16.91
C PRO A 339 62.78 -2.04 -16.36
N ARG A 340 63.42 -2.82 -17.27
CA ARG A 340 64.19 -4.04 -16.94
C ARG A 340 65.66 -3.75 -16.64
N LYS A 341 66.12 -4.06 -15.41
CA LYS A 341 67.53 -4.29 -15.02
C LYS A 341 67.48 -5.05 -13.68
N GLY A 342 67.89 -6.32 -13.58
CA GLY A 342 69.27 -6.78 -13.29
C GLY A 342 69.50 -6.93 -11.77
N SER A 343 70.23 -7.91 -11.22
CA SER A 343 70.97 -9.04 -11.80
C SER A 343 71.40 -10.07 -10.72
N VAL A 344 71.54 -11.37 -11.09
CA VAL A 344 72.50 -12.36 -10.55
C VAL A 344 72.36 -12.96 -9.11
N THR A 345 72.04 -14.27 -9.07
CA THR A 345 72.38 -15.32 -8.04
C THR A 345 71.75 -15.23 -6.62
N ARG A 346 71.67 -16.30 -5.80
CA ARG A 346 72.35 -17.63 -5.83
C ARG A 346 71.54 -18.76 -5.15
N ASP A 347 71.66 -19.99 -5.66
CA ASP A 347 71.59 -21.36 -5.09
C ASP A 347 70.85 -21.59 -3.72
N ALA A 348 69.85 -22.47 -3.57
CA ALA A 348 69.84 -23.96 -3.62
C ALA A 348 70.72 -24.64 -2.52
N ALA A 349 70.32 -25.69 -1.78
CA ALA A 349 69.07 -26.50 -1.70
C ALA A 349 68.80 -26.87 -0.19
N SER A 350 67.73 -27.58 0.23
CA SER A 350 67.58 -29.05 0.09
C SER A 350 66.19 -29.61 0.52
N SER A 351 65.81 -30.72 -0.11
CA SER A 351 64.98 -31.88 0.35
C SER A 351 64.58 -32.04 1.83
N SER A 352 63.52 -32.79 2.22
CA SER A 352 62.34 -33.37 1.54
C SER A 352 61.51 -34.20 2.56
N SER A 353 60.23 -34.50 2.27
CA SER A 353 59.42 -35.64 2.83
C SER A 353 59.15 -35.68 4.37
N SER A 354 58.09 -36.30 4.91
CA SER A 354 56.77 -36.75 4.38
C SER A 354 55.84 -37.21 5.53
N VAL A 355 54.58 -37.52 5.19
CA VAL A 355 53.55 -38.27 5.98
C VAL A 355 52.79 -37.50 7.08
N ALA A 356 51.51 -37.87 7.24
CA ALA A 356 50.51 -37.35 8.19
C ALA A 356 50.49 -38.21 9.50
N ALA A 357 49.63 -38.02 10.51
CA ALA A 357 48.32 -37.38 10.58
C ALA A 357 47.88 -37.05 12.03
N ALA A 358 46.85 -36.19 12.16
CA ALA A 358 45.86 -36.03 13.26
C ALA A 358 46.33 -35.93 14.73
N ALA A 359 45.76 -35.10 15.63
CA ALA A 359 44.79 -33.98 15.61
C ALA A 359 44.86 -33.33 17.04
N VAL A 360 43.98 -32.49 17.60
CA VAL A 360 42.63 -31.93 17.35
C VAL A 360 42.57 -30.55 18.08
N VAL A 361 41.56 -29.68 17.81
CA VAL A 361 41.28 -28.39 18.53
C VAL A 361 42.31 -27.29 18.16
N GLU A 362 42.03 -25.98 18.09
CA GLU A 362 40.94 -25.11 18.58
C GLU A 362 40.50 -24.03 17.55
N ASP A 363 39.58 -23.15 17.95
CA ASP A 363 39.20 -21.91 17.25
C ASP A 363 40.37 -20.97 16.93
N THR A 364 40.24 -20.20 15.84
CA THR A 364 40.30 -18.73 15.96
C THR A 364 39.73 -18.01 14.73
N LYS A 365 38.62 -17.29 14.94
CA LYS A 365 38.15 -16.24 14.05
C LYS A 365 39.09 -15.03 14.14
N SER A 366 39.33 -14.36 13.01
CA SER A 366 40.13 -13.13 12.98
C SER A 366 39.47 -11.99 13.78
N PRO A 367 40.28 -11.18 14.46
CA PRO A 367 40.17 -9.73 14.24
C PRO A 367 41.54 -9.05 14.15
N GLY A 368 41.82 -8.39 13.02
CA GLY A 368 42.84 -7.33 12.99
C GLY A 368 42.30 -6.05 13.65
N GLY A 369 43.16 -5.25 14.30
CA GLY A 369 42.75 -3.90 14.74
C GLY A 369 43.41 -3.31 16.00
N PHE A 370 44.21 -4.04 16.78
CA PHE A 370 44.65 -3.58 18.11
C PHE A 370 46.17 -3.34 18.31
N GLY A 371 46.87 -2.91 17.26
CA GLY A 371 48.30 -2.54 17.37
C GLY A 371 48.58 -1.31 18.24
N LEU A 372 47.83 -0.22 18.03
CA LEU A 372 48.13 1.10 18.63
C LEU A 372 47.81 1.19 20.13
N ILE A 373 46.72 0.55 20.58
CA ILE A 373 46.31 0.57 22.00
C ILE A 373 47.32 -0.17 22.89
N SER A 374 47.92 -1.25 22.37
CA SER A 374 48.99 -1.99 23.08
C SER A 374 50.23 -1.12 23.30
N GLN A 375 50.61 -0.31 22.31
CA GLN A 375 51.74 0.63 22.42
C GLN A 375 51.46 1.76 23.43
N LEU A 376 50.24 2.31 23.46
CA LEU A 376 49.84 3.31 24.47
C LEU A 376 49.86 2.75 25.89
N HIS A 377 49.44 1.50 26.10
CA HIS A 377 49.51 0.88 27.42
C HIS A 377 50.95 0.68 27.90
N LYS A 378 51.86 0.37 26.96
CA LYS A 378 53.30 0.17 27.24
C LYS A 378 54.04 1.47 27.59
N LEU A 379 53.54 2.63 27.13
CA LEU A 379 54.03 3.96 27.52
C LEU A 379 53.53 4.43 28.90
N ARG A 380 52.46 3.83 29.44
CA ARG A 380 51.88 4.21 30.75
C ARG A 380 52.36 3.33 31.92
N GLY A 381 52.85 2.12 31.64
CA GLY A 381 53.42 1.20 32.64
C GLY A 381 54.93 1.31 32.85
N GLY A 382 55.52 2.47 32.53
CA GLY A 382 56.98 2.66 32.49
C GLY A 382 57.44 3.96 33.15
N LEU A 383 57.06 4.17 34.41
CA LEU A 383 57.64 5.17 35.32
C LEU A 383 57.69 4.59 36.74
#